data_AF-A0A8K0DB83-F1
#
_entry.id   AF-A0A8K0DB83-F1
#
_cell.length_a   1.000
_cell.length_b   1.000
_cell.length_c   1.000
_cell.angle_alpha   90.00
_cell.angle_beta   90.00
_cell.angle_gamma   90.00
#
_symmetry.space_group_name_H-M   'P 1'
#
loop_
_entity.id
_entity.type
_entity.pdbx_description
1 polymer ?
#
loop_
_entity_poly.entity_id
_entity_poly.type
_entity_poly.pdbx_seq_one_letter_code
_entity_poly.pdbx_strand_id
1 'polypeptide(L)'
;FNLQAYKFASNEYRLFPFQMNINYCKEQEHSVFGFDDVVKHTNCTLKCPFKRGFYYVDKYRPDETKWPPHLVPGDFKLAITVTYQNQEAAQLAWYGSVIKIERLWNF
;
A
#
# COMPACT_ATOMS: atom_id res chain seq x y z
N PHE A 1 -2.49 10.83 -2.40
CA PHE A 1 -2.11 9.91 -1.31
C PHE A 1 -0.68 10.19 -0.90
N ASN A 2 -0.42 10.32 0.38
CA ASN A 2 0.92 10.24 0.94
C ASN A 2 1.09 8.87 1.60
N LEU A 3 2.14 8.16 1.25
CA LEU A 3 2.48 6.83 1.73
C LEU A 3 3.83 6.93 2.45
N GLN A 4 3.84 6.54 3.73
CA GLN A 4 5.04 6.51 4.55
C GLN A 4 5.19 5.12 5.17
N ALA A 5 6.34 4.49 4.94
CA ALA A 5 6.65 3.23 5.60
C ALA A 5 7.39 3.46 6.92
N TYR A 6 7.11 2.59 7.88
CA TYR A 6 7.81 2.48 9.14
C TYR A 6 8.22 1.03 9.33
N LYS A 7 9.46 0.79 9.74
CA LYS A 7 9.97 -0.53 10.06
C LYS A 7 9.97 -0.72 11.57
N PHE A 8 9.50 -1.87 12.05
CA PHE A 8 9.58 -2.24 13.45
C PHE A 8 11.03 -2.57 13.82
N ALA A 9 11.57 -1.89 14.82
CA ALA A 9 12.90 -2.13 15.36
C ALA A 9 12.96 -1.64 16.82
N SER A 10 13.58 -2.41 17.70
CA SER A 10 13.75 -2.03 19.12
C SER A 10 12.41 -1.74 19.83
N ASN A 11 11.40 -2.57 19.62
CA ASN A 11 10.04 -2.45 20.18
C ASN A 11 9.24 -1.21 19.74
N GLU A 12 9.62 -0.56 18.64
CA GLU A 12 8.88 0.58 18.09
C GLU A 12 8.90 0.63 16.56
N TYR A 13 7.90 1.28 15.96
CA TYR A 13 7.87 1.56 14.52
C TYR A 13 8.64 2.84 14.21
N ARG A 14 9.78 2.72 13.52
CA ARG A 14 10.65 3.83 13.14
C ARG A 14 10.52 4.15 11.66
N LEU A 15 10.71 5.42 11.30
CA LEU A 15 10.64 5.87 9.91
C LEU A 15 11.57 5.03 9.03
N PHE A 16 11.01 4.39 8.01
CA PHE A 16 11.78 3.71 6.97
C PHE A 16 11.94 4.68 5.79
N PRO A 17 13.10 4.71 5.11
CA PRO A 17 13.38 5.64 4.00
C PRO A 17 12.63 5.24 2.72
N PHE A 18 11.32 5.07 2.83
CA PHE A 18 10.39 4.85 1.74
C PHE A 18 9.20 5.78 1.96
N GLN A 19 9.12 6.81 1.12
CA GLN A 19 8.02 7.75 1.09
C GLN A 19 7.57 7.92 -0.36
N MET A 20 6.27 7.88 -0.58
CA MET A 20 5.68 8.15 -1.89
C MET A 20 4.58 9.18 -1.76
N ASN A 21 4.61 10.17 -2.64
CA ASN A 21 3.51 11.09 -2.82
C ASN A 21 2.90 10.84 -4.21
N ILE A 22 1.68 10.33 -4.22
CA ILE A 22 1.00 9.90 -5.44
C ILE A 22 -0.25 10.76 -5.60
N ASN A 23 -0.34 11.50 -6.71
CA ASN A 23 -1.61 12.09 -7.11
C ASN A 23 -2.45 11.03 -7.83
N TYR A 24 -3.22 10.27 -7.06
CA TYR A 24 -3.95 9.12 -7.58
C TYR A 24 -4.84 9.43 -8.78
N CYS A 25 -5.55 10.56 -8.78
CA CYS A 25 -6.42 10.91 -9.91
C CYS A 25 -5.65 11.24 -11.19
N LYS A 26 -4.38 11.64 -11.09
CA LYS A 26 -3.49 11.83 -12.25
C LYS A 26 -2.79 10.54 -12.66
N GLU A 27 -2.41 9.72 -11.68
CA GLU A 27 -1.60 8.51 -11.88
C GLU A 27 -2.44 7.23 -12.02
N GLN A 28 -3.78 7.31 -12.06
CA GLN A 28 -4.66 6.13 -12.12
C GLN A 28 -4.42 5.24 -13.36
N GLU A 29 -3.79 5.78 -14.41
CA GLU A 29 -3.43 5.04 -15.63
C GLU A 29 -2.10 4.28 -15.48
N HIS A 30 -1.28 4.63 -14.48
CA HIS A 30 0.03 4.06 -14.23
C HIS A 30 -0.06 3.14 -13.01
N SER A 31 -0.06 1.82 -13.24
CA SER A 31 -0.02 0.84 -12.16
C SER A 31 1.29 0.96 -11.39
N VAL A 32 1.21 1.51 -10.18
CA VAL A 32 2.32 1.51 -9.22
C VAL A 32 2.31 0.16 -8.51
N PHE A 33 3.40 -0.62 -8.61
CA PHE A 33 3.61 -1.88 -7.89
C PHE A 33 2.44 -2.89 -7.92
N GLY A 34 1.64 -2.91 -9.00
CA GLY A 34 0.49 -3.84 -9.11
C GLY A 34 -0.73 -3.47 -8.26
N PHE A 35 -0.79 -2.22 -7.77
CA PHE A 35 -1.95 -1.73 -7.01
C PHE A 35 -3.22 -1.60 -7.86
N ASP A 36 -3.13 -1.65 -9.20
CA ASP A 36 -4.30 -1.69 -10.08
C ASP A 36 -5.19 -2.91 -9.83
N ASP A 37 -4.62 -4.03 -9.36
CA ASP A 37 -5.38 -5.24 -9.06
C ASP A 37 -6.32 -5.10 -7.85
N VAL A 38 -6.09 -4.11 -6.98
CA VAL A 38 -6.92 -3.90 -5.79
C VAL A 38 -8.37 -3.61 -6.16
N VAL A 39 -8.66 -3.06 -7.36
CA VAL A 39 -10.03 -2.86 -7.89
C VAL A 39 -10.85 -4.15 -7.92
N LYS A 40 -10.23 -5.32 -8.04
CA LYS A 40 -10.92 -6.62 -8.05
C LYS A 40 -11.34 -7.07 -6.65
N HIS A 41 -10.76 -6.47 -5.64
CA HIS A 41 -10.93 -6.80 -4.23
C HIS A 41 -11.75 -5.74 -3.48
N THR A 42 -12.34 -4.77 -4.18
CA THR A 42 -13.11 -3.68 -3.59
C THR A 42 -14.43 -3.45 -4.32
N ASN A 43 -15.42 -2.87 -3.64
CA ASN A 43 -16.59 -2.27 -4.28
C ASN A 43 -16.32 -0.84 -4.79
N CYS A 44 -15.12 -0.31 -4.59
CA CYS A 44 -14.69 0.96 -5.12
C CYS A 44 -14.14 0.76 -6.53
N THR A 45 -14.65 1.49 -7.52
CA THR A 45 -14.09 1.43 -8.88
C THR A 45 -12.68 2.02 -8.97
N LEU A 46 -12.21 2.63 -7.88
CA LEU A 46 -10.97 3.41 -7.77
C LEU A 46 -10.75 4.35 -8.97
N LYS A 47 -11.82 4.83 -9.59
CA LYS A 47 -11.75 5.84 -10.66
C LYS A 47 -12.14 7.18 -10.07
N CYS A 48 -11.37 8.20 -10.38
CA CYS A 48 -11.74 9.56 -10.01
C CYS A 48 -12.88 10.09 -10.89
N PRO A 49 -13.83 10.89 -10.35
CA PRO A 49 -13.97 11.24 -8.93
C PRO A 49 -14.58 10.10 -8.09
N PHE A 50 -14.05 9.91 -6.88
CA PHE A 50 -14.62 8.96 -5.91
C PHE A 50 -15.98 9.46 -5.42
N LYS A 51 -17.01 8.62 -5.53
CA LYS A 51 -18.33 8.95 -4.99
C LYS A 51 -18.32 8.88 -3.46
N ARG A 52 -19.19 9.63 -2.79
CA ARG A 52 -19.41 9.44 -1.35
C ARG A 52 -20.10 8.10 -1.11
N GLY A 53 -19.61 7.31 -0.18
CA GLY A 53 -20.16 5.99 0.13
C GLY A 53 -19.27 5.19 1.06
N PHE A 54 -19.66 3.93 1.30
CA PHE A 54 -18.88 2.99 2.09
C PHE A 54 -18.10 2.05 1.16
N TYR A 55 -16.79 2.01 1.35
CA TYR A 55 -15.89 1.18 0.56
C TYR A 55 -15.21 0.13 1.42
N TYR A 56 -15.00 -1.06 0.86
CA TYR A 56 -14.24 -2.12 1.51
C TYR A 56 -13.13 -2.62 0.57
N VAL A 57 -12.06 -3.16 1.14
CA VAL A 57 -11.07 -3.97 0.41
C VAL A 57 -11.02 -5.31 1.14
N ASP A 58 -11.33 -6.41 0.45
CA ASP A 58 -11.34 -7.76 1.03
C ASP A 58 -10.33 -8.68 0.34
N LYS A 59 -9.51 -9.37 1.15
CA LYS A 59 -8.53 -10.38 0.70
C LYS A 59 -7.58 -9.92 -0.41
N TYR A 60 -7.23 -8.64 -0.46
CA TYR A 60 -6.22 -8.16 -1.39
C TYR A 60 -4.83 -8.65 -0.98
N ARG A 61 -4.13 -9.30 -1.92
CA ARG A 61 -2.72 -9.66 -1.79
C ARG A 61 -1.95 -8.94 -2.89
N PRO A 62 -0.95 -8.11 -2.56
CA PRO A 62 -0.10 -7.48 -3.56
C PRO A 62 0.60 -8.50 -4.45
N ASP A 63 0.78 -8.16 -5.73
CA ASP A 63 1.53 -8.97 -6.69
C ASP A 63 3.02 -9.01 -6.29
N GLU A 64 3.46 -10.20 -5.87
CA GLU A 64 4.84 -10.44 -5.41
C GLU A 64 5.88 -10.12 -6.49
N THR A 65 5.53 -10.24 -7.77
CA THR A 65 6.45 -9.97 -8.89
C THR A 65 6.69 -8.48 -9.12
N LYS A 66 5.78 -7.63 -8.61
CA LYS A 66 5.84 -6.17 -8.71
C LYS A 66 6.23 -5.52 -7.39
N TRP A 67 6.61 -6.32 -6.39
CA TRP A 67 6.97 -5.83 -5.08
C TRP A 67 8.25 -4.98 -5.13
N PRO A 68 8.33 -3.85 -4.41
CA PRO A 68 9.52 -3.00 -4.43
C PRO A 68 10.80 -3.77 -4.02
N PRO A 69 11.86 -3.79 -4.83
CA PRO A 69 13.05 -4.62 -4.59
C PRO A 69 13.87 -4.16 -3.37
N HIS A 70 13.64 -2.94 -2.89
CA HIS A 70 14.39 -2.35 -1.77
C HIS A 70 13.77 -2.66 -0.40
N LEU A 71 12.63 -3.36 -0.35
CA LEU A 71 12.03 -3.76 0.92
C LEU A 71 12.77 -4.97 1.49
N VAL A 72 13.45 -4.73 2.61
CA VAL A 72 14.15 -5.78 3.38
C VAL A 72 13.15 -6.57 4.23
N PRO A 73 13.47 -7.82 4.61
CA PRO A 73 12.65 -8.57 5.55
C PRO A 73 12.44 -7.82 6.89
N GLY A 74 11.26 -7.98 7.46
CA GLY A 74 10.86 -7.40 8.74
C GLY A 74 9.40 -7.01 8.80
N ASP A 75 8.98 -6.49 9.95
CA ASP A 75 7.62 -6.00 10.16
C ASP A 75 7.51 -4.52 9.83
N PHE A 76 6.46 -4.16 9.11
CA PHE A 76 6.23 -2.81 8.63
C PHE A 76 4.84 -2.32 9.01
N LYS A 77 4.77 -1.01 9.27
CA LYS A 77 3.55 -0.22 9.26
C LYS A 77 3.60 0.69 8.05
N LEU A 78 2.58 0.64 7.22
CA LEU A 78 2.37 1.54 6.11
C LEU A 78 1.28 2.54 6.49
N ALA A 79 1.66 3.80 6.68
CA ALA A 79 0.74 4.89 6.93
C ALA A 79 0.34 5.53 5.60
N ILE A 80 -0.96 5.60 5.35
CA ILE A 80 -1.52 6.16 4.12
C ILE A 80 -2.42 7.34 4.51
N THR A 81 -2.05 8.52 4.04
CA THR A 81 -2.87 9.73 4.21
C THR A 81 -3.54 10.06 2.88
N VAL A 82 -4.86 10.15 2.89
CA VAL A 82 -5.66 10.56 1.75
C VAL A 82 -6.05 12.02 1.94
N THR A 83 -5.68 12.85 0.97
CA THR A 83 -6.06 14.26 0.94
C THR A 83 -6.99 14.55 -0.24
N TYR A 84 -8.00 15.38 0.01
CA TYR A 84 -8.93 15.89 -0.99
C TYR A 84 -9.04 17.41 -0.81
N GLN A 85 -8.81 18.19 -1.87
CA GLN A 85 -8.82 19.66 -1.82
C GLN A 85 -7.98 20.25 -0.66
N ASN A 86 -6.77 19.70 -0.45
CA ASN A 86 -5.85 20.07 0.64
C ASN A 86 -6.36 19.80 2.07
N GLN A 87 -7.47 19.09 2.23
CA GLN A 87 -7.95 18.61 3.51
C GLN A 87 -7.73 17.10 3.63
N GLU A 88 -7.42 16.64 4.83
CA GLU A 88 -7.34 15.21 5.10
C GLU A 88 -8.73 14.60 5.03
N ALA A 89 -8.87 13.61 4.15
CA ALA A 89 -10.13 12.88 3.93
C ALA A 89 -10.13 11.52 4.64
N ALA A 90 -8.96 10.89 4.80
CA ALA A 90 -8.81 9.64 5.52
C ALA A 90 -7.35 9.39 5.95
N GLN A 91 -7.18 8.63 7.03
CA GLN A 91 -5.93 7.99 7.41
C GLN A 91 -6.14 6.47 7.50
N LEU A 92 -5.20 5.72 6.93
CA LEU A 92 -5.18 4.27 7.00
C LEU A 92 -3.80 3.84 7.54
N ALA A 93 -3.79 2.80 8.37
CA ALA A 93 -2.58 2.15 8.81
C ALA A 93 -2.67 0.66 8.47
N TRP A 94 -1.79 0.20 7.59
CA TRP A 94 -1.66 -1.22 7.26
C TRP A 94 -0.44 -1.79 7.95
N TYR A 95 -0.59 -2.98 8.53
CA TYR A 95 0.49 -3.68 9.21
C TYR A 95 0.74 -5.00 8.48
N GLY A 96 2.01 -5.34 8.29
CA GLY A 96 2.37 -6.58 7.62
C GLY A 96 3.86 -6.88 7.72
N SER A 97 4.20 -8.14 7.43
CA SER A 97 5.58 -8.62 7.47
C SER A 97 6.07 -8.92 6.06
N VAL A 98 7.27 -8.46 5.75
CA VAL A 98 8.03 -8.89 4.57
C VAL A 98 8.88 -10.07 4.99
N ILE A 99 8.61 -11.24 4.42
CA ILE A 99 9.38 -12.46 4.67
C ILE A 99 10.09 -12.89 3.39
N LYS A 100 11.34 -13.31 3.52
CA LYS A 100 12.06 -13.96 2.41
C LYS A 100 11.60 -15.41 2.35
N ILE A 101 10.88 -15.79 1.30
CA ILE A 101 10.51 -17.17 1.06
C ILE A 101 11.70 -17.84 0.35
N GLU A 102 12.53 -18.55 1.09
CA GLU A 102 13.50 -19.46 0.48
C GLU A 102 12.72 -20.69 0.03
N ARG A 103 12.54 -20.87 -1.28
CA ARG A 103 12.05 -22.15 -1.81
C ARG A 103 13.12 -23.21 -1.47
N LEU A 104 12.86 -23.98 -0.42
CA LEU A 104 13.47 -25.29 -0.26
C LEU A 104 12.97 -26.13 -1.44
N TRP A 105 13.85 -26.39 -2.40
CA TRP A 105 13.58 -27.34 -3.47
C TRP A 105 13.09 -28.65 -2.85
N ASN A 106 11.88 -29.08 -3.19
CA ASN A 106 11.49 -30.48 -3.04
C ASN A 106 11.56 -31.10 -4.42
N PHE A 107 12.58 -31.95 -4.58
CA PHE A 107 12.80 -33.04 -5.55
C PHE A 107 12.26 -32.89 -6.97
#